data_AF-A0A929VRE6-F1
#
_entry.id   AF-A0A929VRE6-F1
#
_cell.length_a   1.000
_cell.length_b   1.000
_cell.length_c   1.000
_cell.angle_alpha   90.00
_cell.angle_beta   90.00
_cell.angle_gamma   90.00
#
_symmetry.space_group_name_H-M   'P 1'
#
loop_
_entity.id
_entity.type
_entity.pdbx_description
1 polymer ?
#
loop_
_entity_poly.entity_id
_entity_poly.type
_entity_poly.pdbx_seq_one_letter_code
_entity_poly.pdbx_strand_id
1 'polypeptide(L)'
;MSEIPESLMRRLVSSACAAAFAVFARRAVVGALVLLAAVFVAVEAQADSPLRRPLTFLPAGAILVVDPTPANAVQRILRVSPYLAPQADTLTAHSARAFRRLAKRQPDLARCSADTLARLFLVTGDARVAAALDSVRLRRDSLLSAAPSDRAAAQALLNSLGWVAAAEGTDLYVNLPVDCMINVSTPALHCTVDQIYETGRVKYRLAGFPADGSRLRLHLRLPAGVAADDVFLNGRRLLAPRMERGYLVVDRAWRNNEEIYYDLPERATLLGD
;
A
#
# COMPACT_ATOMS: atom_id res chain seq x y z
N MET A 1 20.80 -78.75 13.70
CA MET A 1 21.52 -77.47 13.47
C MET A 1 20.94 -76.83 12.22
N SER A 2 20.29 -75.68 12.37
CA SER A 2 19.89 -74.81 11.26
C SER A 2 20.20 -73.40 11.75
N GLU A 3 21.48 -73.04 11.74
CA GLU A 3 21.92 -71.67 12.04
C GLU A 3 21.35 -70.75 10.97
N ILE A 4 20.53 -69.79 11.39
CA ILE A 4 20.13 -68.67 10.55
C ILE A 4 21.42 -67.90 10.24
N PRO A 5 21.80 -67.72 8.97
CA PRO A 5 23.07 -67.10 8.64
C PRO A 5 23.08 -65.65 9.11
N GLU A 6 24.13 -65.26 9.84
CA GLU A 6 24.37 -63.91 10.40
C GLU A 6 24.18 -62.78 9.37
N SER A 7 24.40 -63.09 8.08
CA SER A 7 24.22 -62.17 6.95
C SER A 7 22.76 -61.79 6.69
N LEU A 8 21.80 -62.66 7.00
CA LEU A 8 20.36 -62.40 6.86
C LEU A 8 19.86 -61.51 8.01
N MET A 9 20.37 -61.74 9.22
CA MET A 9 20.02 -60.96 10.41
C MET A 9 20.54 -59.52 10.31
N ARG A 10 21.76 -59.30 9.80
CA ARG A 10 22.30 -57.94 9.55
C ARG A 10 21.52 -57.17 8.48
N ARG A 11 21.03 -57.84 7.43
CA ARG A 11 20.23 -57.20 6.37
C ARG A 11 18.84 -56.78 6.86
N LEU A 12 18.21 -57.57 7.72
CA LEU A 12 16.91 -57.22 8.32
C LEU A 12 17.03 -56.05 9.29
N VAL A 13 18.08 -56.01 10.12
CA VAL A 13 18.34 -54.87 11.03
C VAL A 13 18.66 -53.59 10.24
N SER A 14 19.45 -53.69 9.16
CA SER A 14 19.76 -52.57 8.27
C SER A 14 18.51 -52.03 7.54
N SER A 15 17.61 -52.91 7.08
CA SER A 15 16.35 -52.54 6.45
C SER A 15 15.36 -51.88 7.41
N ALA A 16 15.25 -52.40 8.64
CA ALA A 16 14.39 -51.84 9.68
C ALA A 16 14.88 -50.46 10.14
N CYS A 17 16.19 -50.27 10.30
CA CYS A 17 16.77 -48.95 10.58
C CYS A 17 16.50 -47.96 9.43
N ALA A 18 16.72 -48.36 8.17
CA ALA A 18 16.46 -47.49 7.02
C ALA A 18 14.98 -47.06 6.92
N ALA A 19 14.05 -47.98 7.20
CA ALA A 19 12.62 -47.67 7.24
C ALA A 19 12.26 -46.71 8.38
N ALA A 20 12.83 -46.89 9.57
CA ALA A 20 12.63 -45.99 10.71
C ALA A 20 13.17 -44.57 10.42
N PHE A 21 14.35 -44.46 9.81
CA PHE A 21 14.91 -43.17 9.37
C PHE A 21 14.05 -42.50 8.31
N ALA A 22 13.52 -43.24 7.34
CA ALA A 22 12.64 -42.68 6.31
C ALA A 22 11.31 -42.15 6.88
N VAL A 23 10.73 -42.85 7.85
CA VAL A 23 9.51 -42.39 8.54
C VAL A 23 9.79 -41.14 9.38
N PHE A 24 10.93 -41.09 10.07
CA PHE A 24 11.33 -39.94 10.87
C PHE A 24 11.62 -38.71 10.00
N ALA A 25 12.34 -38.89 8.89
CA ALA A 25 12.60 -37.83 7.92
C ALA A 25 11.29 -37.29 7.31
N ARG A 26 10.35 -38.18 6.95
CA ARG A 26 9.05 -37.76 6.40
C ARG A 26 8.22 -36.99 7.42
N ARG A 27 8.22 -37.38 8.70
CA ARG A 27 7.54 -36.64 9.77
C ARG A 27 8.20 -35.29 10.07
N ALA A 28 9.53 -35.21 10.02
CA ALA A 28 10.27 -33.96 10.18
C ALA A 28 9.99 -32.98 9.04
N VAL A 29 9.94 -33.46 7.79
CA VAL A 29 9.59 -32.63 6.61
C VAL A 29 8.14 -32.14 6.68
N VAL A 30 7.20 -33.00 7.05
CA VAL A 30 5.79 -32.58 7.26
C VAL A 30 5.69 -31.57 8.40
N GLY A 31 6.39 -31.79 9.50
CA GLY A 31 6.46 -30.84 10.62
C GLY A 31 7.02 -29.49 10.20
N ALA A 32 8.12 -29.48 9.44
CA ALA A 32 8.72 -28.27 8.88
C ALA A 32 7.78 -27.55 7.91
N LEU A 33 7.08 -28.28 7.03
CA LEU A 33 6.08 -27.72 6.11
C LEU A 33 4.87 -27.12 6.84
N VAL A 34 4.39 -27.79 7.89
CA VAL A 34 3.29 -27.28 8.74
C VAL A 34 3.74 -26.03 9.48
N LEU A 35 4.97 -25.99 9.99
CA LEU A 35 5.53 -24.82 10.66
C LEU A 35 5.74 -23.67 9.67
N LEU A 36 6.25 -23.95 8.46
CA LEU A 36 6.37 -22.97 7.39
C LEU A 36 4.99 -22.41 7.02
N ALA A 37 4.01 -23.28 6.80
CA ALA A 37 2.64 -22.89 6.49
C ALA A 37 2.01 -22.06 7.63
N ALA A 38 2.24 -22.42 8.89
CA ALA A 38 1.78 -21.65 10.05
C ALA A 38 2.44 -20.27 10.14
N VAL A 39 3.72 -20.16 9.79
CA VAL A 39 4.44 -18.88 9.71
C VAL A 39 3.90 -18.02 8.56
N PHE A 40 3.64 -18.60 7.38
CA PHE A 40 3.02 -17.89 6.27
C PHE A 40 1.58 -17.43 6.60
N VAL A 41 0.77 -18.27 7.25
CA VAL A 41 -0.60 -17.92 7.67
C VAL A 41 -0.61 -16.81 8.74
N ALA A 42 0.34 -16.81 9.67
CA ALA A 42 0.44 -15.77 10.69
C ALA A 42 0.84 -14.39 10.11
N VAL A 43 1.66 -14.37 9.05
CA VAL A 43 2.01 -13.13 8.33
C VAL A 43 0.79 -12.58 7.57
N GLU A 44 -0.06 -13.44 7.00
CA GLU A 44 -1.31 -13.01 6.35
C GLU A 44 -2.39 -12.56 7.36
N ALA A 45 -2.49 -13.21 8.53
CA ALA A 45 -3.51 -12.89 9.53
C ALA A 45 -3.39 -11.48 10.14
N GLN A 46 -2.19 -10.90 10.17
CA GLN A 46 -1.99 -9.52 10.65
C GLN A 46 -2.55 -8.47 9.65
N ALA A 47 -2.72 -8.84 8.37
CA ALA A 47 -3.21 -7.95 7.31
C ALA A 47 -4.74 -7.73 7.33
N ASP A 48 -5.52 -8.62 7.96
CA ASP A 48 -6.98 -8.69 7.75
C ASP A 48 -7.86 -8.05 8.82
N SER A 49 -7.28 -7.59 9.93
CA SER A 49 -8.07 -6.95 10.99
C SER A 49 -8.35 -5.48 10.67
N PRO A 50 -9.58 -4.96 10.72
CA PRO A 50 -9.83 -3.53 10.48
C PRO A 50 -9.07 -2.61 11.46
N LEU A 51 -8.83 -1.37 11.03
CA LEU A 51 -8.18 -0.36 11.86
C LEU A 51 -9.02 -0.04 13.10
N ARG A 52 -8.34 0.19 14.23
CA ARG A 52 -8.98 0.55 15.51
C ARG A 52 -9.82 1.83 15.38
N ARG A 53 -9.24 2.85 14.75
CA ARG A 53 -9.92 4.08 14.33
C ARG A 53 -9.93 4.16 12.80
N PRO A 54 -11.04 4.54 12.18
CA PRO A 54 -11.05 4.78 10.74
C PRO A 54 -10.10 5.92 10.37
N LEU A 55 -9.55 5.85 9.17
CA LEU A 55 -8.86 6.96 8.54
C LEU A 55 -9.85 8.02 8.10
N THR A 56 -9.32 9.20 7.76
CA THR A 56 -10.03 10.23 7.01
C THR A 56 -9.19 10.59 5.78
N PHE A 57 -9.80 10.61 4.59
CA PHE A 57 -9.13 11.15 3.41
C PHE A 57 -8.81 12.63 3.62
N LEU A 58 -7.66 13.07 3.13
CA LEU A 58 -7.40 14.50 3.07
C LEU A 58 -8.37 15.16 2.08
N PRO A 59 -8.77 16.42 2.33
CA PRO A 59 -9.61 17.13 1.37
C PRO A 59 -8.87 17.25 0.04
N ALA A 60 -9.56 17.09 -1.09
CA ALA A 60 -8.91 17.22 -2.41
C ALA A 60 -8.20 18.57 -2.61
N GLY A 61 -8.69 19.65 -1.97
CA GLY A 61 -8.04 20.96 -2.00
C GLY A 61 -6.68 21.01 -1.29
N ALA A 62 -6.33 20.00 -0.49
CA ALA A 62 -4.99 19.83 0.07
C ALA A 62 -4.01 19.17 -0.91
N ILE A 63 -4.48 18.68 -2.07
CA ILE A 63 -3.67 17.99 -3.07
C ILE A 63 -3.44 18.93 -4.25
N LEU A 64 -2.24 19.50 -4.33
CA LEU A 64 -1.83 20.35 -5.44
C LEU A 64 -1.11 19.50 -6.48
N VAL A 65 -1.78 19.16 -7.58
CA VAL A 65 -1.19 18.38 -8.68
C VAL A 65 -0.20 19.24 -9.45
N VAL A 66 1.06 18.80 -9.48
CA VAL A 66 2.18 19.48 -10.12
C VAL A 66 2.55 18.71 -11.40
N ASP A 67 1.69 18.81 -12.40
CA ASP A 67 1.97 18.33 -13.75
C ASP A 67 2.02 19.55 -14.68
N PRO A 68 3.17 19.89 -15.29
CA PRO A 68 3.29 21.03 -16.19
C PRO A 68 2.70 20.77 -17.58
N THR A 69 2.31 19.53 -17.88
CA THR A 69 1.79 19.14 -19.19
C THR A 69 0.27 19.37 -19.29
N PRO A 70 -0.29 19.40 -20.52
CA PRO A 70 -1.73 19.41 -20.73
C PRO A 70 -2.48 18.20 -20.15
N ALA A 71 -1.76 17.15 -19.72
CA ALA A 71 -2.35 15.99 -19.05
C ALA A 71 -2.80 16.28 -17.61
N ASN A 72 -2.41 17.42 -17.04
CA ASN A 72 -2.79 17.83 -15.70
C ASN A 72 -4.31 17.75 -15.49
N ALA A 73 -4.73 16.79 -14.67
CA ALA A 73 -6.13 16.50 -14.41
C ALA A 73 -6.88 17.71 -13.84
N VAL A 74 -6.25 18.50 -12.95
CA VAL A 74 -6.86 19.67 -12.33
C VAL A 74 -7.11 20.76 -13.37
N GLN A 75 -6.14 21.05 -14.23
CA GLN A 75 -6.33 22.03 -15.30
C GLN A 75 -7.47 21.62 -16.25
N ARG A 76 -7.55 20.33 -16.59
CA ARG A 76 -8.62 19.80 -17.43
C ARG A 76 -10.00 19.91 -16.77
N ILE A 77 -10.11 19.60 -15.48
CA ILE A 77 -11.34 19.79 -14.69
C ILE A 77 -11.76 21.26 -14.70
N LEU A 78 -10.82 22.19 -14.46
CA LEU A 78 -11.11 23.63 -14.42
C LEU A 78 -11.60 24.18 -15.77
N ARG A 79 -11.11 23.63 -16.89
CA ARG A 79 -11.61 23.97 -18.23
C ARG A 79 -13.07 23.58 -18.44
N VAL A 80 -13.51 22.48 -17.84
CA VAL A 80 -14.94 22.09 -17.86
C VAL A 80 -15.77 23.05 -17.03
N SER A 81 -15.34 23.31 -15.80
CA SER A 81 -15.93 24.37 -14.99
C SER A 81 -15.05 24.74 -13.79
N PRO A 82 -14.78 26.04 -13.58
CA PRO A 82 -14.03 26.51 -12.42
C PRO A 82 -14.84 26.50 -11.12
N TYR A 83 -16.15 26.22 -11.19
CA TYR A 83 -17.06 26.21 -10.04
C TYR A 83 -17.27 24.81 -9.45
N LEU A 84 -16.54 23.80 -9.94
CA LEU A 84 -16.59 22.48 -9.33
C LEU A 84 -15.91 22.53 -7.97
N ALA A 85 -16.58 21.97 -6.97
CA ALA A 85 -16.06 21.86 -5.62
C ALA A 85 -15.86 20.38 -5.29
N PRO A 86 -14.72 20.00 -4.70
CA PRO A 86 -14.50 18.61 -4.34
C PRO A 86 -15.48 18.15 -3.25
N GLN A 87 -15.97 16.93 -3.40
CA GLN A 87 -16.81 16.27 -2.42
C GLN A 87 -16.00 15.17 -1.74
N ALA A 88 -15.90 15.25 -0.42
CA ALA A 88 -15.13 14.28 0.36
C ALA A 88 -15.98 13.04 0.67
N ASP A 89 -15.35 11.87 0.54
CA ASP A 89 -15.91 10.64 1.09
C ASP A 89 -15.82 10.69 2.62
N THR A 90 -16.97 10.64 3.28
CA THR A 90 -17.05 10.66 4.75
C THR A 90 -17.56 9.32 5.27
N LEU A 91 -17.02 8.92 6.43
CA LEU A 91 -17.42 7.70 7.10
C LEU A 91 -18.03 8.02 8.46
N THR A 92 -19.33 7.78 8.59
CA THR A 92 -20.02 7.87 9.88
C THR A 92 -19.63 6.71 10.81
N ALA A 93 -19.73 6.91 12.12
CA ALA A 93 -19.47 5.85 13.10
C ALA A 93 -20.38 4.62 12.90
N HIS A 94 -21.64 4.84 12.50
CA HIS A 94 -22.59 3.76 12.23
C HIS A 94 -22.18 2.95 10.99
N SER A 95 -21.85 3.62 9.88
CA SER A 95 -21.42 2.94 8.64
C SER A 95 -20.09 2.22 8.81
N ALA A 96 -19.15 2.75 9.62
CA ALA A 96 -17.87 2.10 9.87
C ALA A 96 -18.01 0.64 10.33
N ARG A 97 -19.01 0.33 11.17
CA ARG A 97 -19.25 -1.05 11.62
C ARG A 97 -19.68 -1.96 10.47
N ALA A 98 -20.53 -1.48 9.56
CA ALA A 98 -20.97 -2.24 8.40
C ALA A 98 -19.79 -2.53 7.46
N PHE A 99 -18.97 -1.53 7.15
CA PHE A 99 -17.79 -1.70 6.29
C PHE A 99 -16.71 -2.58 6.93
N ARG A 100 -16.54 -2.56 8.26
CA ARG A 100 -15.68 -3.52 8.96
C ARG A 100 -16.16 -4.96 8.81
N ARG A 101 -17.47 -5.20 8.84
CA ARG A 101 -18.05 -6.54 8.59
C ARG A 101 -17.88 -6.94 7.14
N LEU A 102 -18.06 -6.00 6.21
CA LEU A 102 -17.84 -6.25 4.78
C LEU A 102 -16.37 -6.61 4.51
N ALA A 103 -15.42 -5.85 5.06
CA ALA A 103 -13.98 -6.11 4.91
C ALA A 103 -13.60 -7.53 5.37
N LYS A 104 -14.15 -8.01 6.49
CA LYS A 104 -13.95 -9.39 6.98
C LYS A 104 -14.44 -10.47 6.02
N ARG A 105 -15.37 -10.14 5.11
CA ARG A 105 -15.86 -11.06 4.07
C ARG A 105 -14.97 -11.05 2.82
N GLN A 106 -13.93 -10.22 2.78
CA GLN A 106 -12.99 -10.08 1.67
C GLN A 106 -13.73 -9.94 0.33
N PRO A 107 -14.47 -8.84 0.12
CA PRO A 107 -15.25 -8.66 -1.09
C PRO A 107 -14.34 -8.59 -2.32
N ASP A 108 -14.85 -9.03 -3.46
CA ASP A 108 -14.19 -8.83 -4.74
C ASP A 108 -14.10 -7.32 -5.06
N LEU A 109 -12.90 -6.76 -4.89
CA LEU A 109 -12.64 -5.33 -5.02
C LEU A 109 -12.91 -4.83 -6.44
N ALA A 110 -12.77 -5.67 -7.47
CA ALA A 110 -13.01 -5.28 -8.86
C ALA A 110 -14.49 -5.01 -9.15
N ARG A 111 -15.39 -5.55 -8.33
CA ARG A 111 -16.85 -5.39 -8.48
C ARG A 111 -17.43 -4.33 -7.55
N CYS A 112 -16.63 -3.81 -6.62
CA CYS A 112 -17.06 -2.78 -5.69
C CYS A 112 -17.23 -1.43 -6.40
N SER A 113 -18.23 -0.65 -5.99
CA SER A 113 -18.35 0.74 -6.40
C SER A 113 -17.21 1.57 -5.80
N ALA A 114 -16.89 2.71 -6.43
CA ALA A 114 -15.91 3.67 -5.89
C ALA A 114 -16.22 4.07 -4.44
N ASP A 115 -17.50 4.32 -4.15
CA ASP A 115 -18.04 4.66 -2.83
C ASP A 115 -17.76 3.57 -1.77
N THR A 116 -17.92 2.29 -2.18
CA THR A 116 -17.64 1.13 -1.35
C THR A 116 -16.14 0.97 -1.11
N LEU A 117 -15.32 1.11 -2.17
CA LEU A 117 -13.86 1.05 -2.06
C LEU A 117 -13.32 2.14 -1.13
N ALA A 118 -13.80 3.37 -1.28
CA ALA A 118 -13.42 4.49 -0.42
C ALA A 118 -13.68 4.17 1.06
N ARG A 119 -14.90 3.71 1.41
CA ARG A 119 -15.25 3.38 2.80
C ARG A 119 -14.56 2.11 3.32
N LEU A 120 -14.31 1.12 2.47
CA LEU A 120 -13.48 -0.03 2.81
C LEU A 120 -12.06 0.40 3.15
N PHE A 121 -11.46 1.29 2.35
CA PHE A 121 -10.13 1.81 2.61
C PHE A 121 -10.08 2.53 3.96
N LEU A 122 -11.04 3.41 4.25
CA LEU A 122 -11.07 4.15 5.52
C LEU A 122 -11.12 3.25 6.76
N VAL A 123 -11.70 2.04 6.68
CA VAL A 123 -11.73 1.10 7.82
C VAL A 123 -10.60 0.07 7.81
N THR A 124 -9.90 -0.12 6.70
CA THR A 124 -8.88 -1.15 6.54
C THR A 124 -7.46 -0.61 6.44
N GLY A 125 -7.24 0.54 5.80
CA GLY A 125 -5.91 1.00 5.41
C GLY A 125 -5.18 -0.01 4.50
N ASP A 126 -5.91 -0.80 3.72
CA ASP A 126 -5.34 -1.87 2.87
C ASP A 126 -4.91 -1.32 1.50
N ALA A 127 -3.64 -1.55 1.13
CA ALA A 127 -3.05 -1.06 -0.11
C ALA A 127 -3.74 -1.63 -1.36
N ARG A 128 -4.35 -2.82 -1.29
CA ARG A 128 -5.11 -3.42 -2.39
C ARG A 128 -6.36 -2.60 -2.70
N VAL A 129 -7.02 -2.07 -1.66
CA VAL A 129 -8.18 -1.18 -1.83
C VAL A 129 -7.74 0.17 -2.41
N ALA A 130 -6.60 0.71 -1.97
CA ALA A 130 -6.02 1.91 -2.56
C ALA A 130 -5.64 1.72 -4.04
N ALA A 131 -5.07 0.56 -4.42
CA ALA A 131 -4.80 0.23 -5.82
C ALA A 131 -6.08 0.13 -6.67
N ALA A 132 -7.18 -0.39 -6.09
CA ALA A 132 -8.48 -0.40 -6.77
C ALA A 132 -9.04 1.03 -6.95
N LEU A 133 -8.88 1.91 -5.96
CA LEU A 133 -9.24 3.33 -6.08
C LEU A 133 -8.41 4.03 -7.16
N ASP A 134 -7.12 3.73 -7.27
CA ASP A 134 -6.26 4.25 -8.33
C ASP A 134 -6.75 3.84 -9.72
N SER A 135 -7.13 2.57 -9.88
CA SER A 135 -7.71 2.06 -11.14
C SER A 135 -9.01 2.79 -11.50
N VAL A 136 -9.84 3.12 -10.52
CA VAL A 136 -11.06 3.95 -10.71
C VAL A 136 -10.69 5.37 -11.13
N ARG A 137 -9.71 6.00 -10.48
CA ARG A 137 -9.21 7.33 -10.86
C ARG A 137 -8.72 7.34 -12.31
N LEU A 138 -7.87 6.40 -12.70
CA LEU A 138 -7.34 6.31 -14.08
C LEU A 138 -8.47 6.14 -15.11
N ARG A 139 -9.50 5.35 -14.77
CA ARG A 139 -10.70 5.24 -15.62
C ARG A 139 -11.45 6.56 -15.73
N ARG A 140 -11.65 7.28 -14.63
CA ARG A 140 -12.30 8.61 -14.63
C ARG A 140 -11.52 9.61 -15.45
N ASP A 141 -10.20 9.57 -15.36
CA ASP A 141 -9.32 10.42 -16.16
C ASP A 141 -9.46 10.14 -17.66
N SER A 142 -9.46 8.86 -18.03
CA SER A 142 -9.69 8.40 -19.41
C SER A 142 -11.06 8.82 -19.94
N LEU A 143 -12.12 8.74 -19.11
CA LEU A 143 -13.47 9.17 -19.48
C LEU A 143 -13.53 10.68 -19.74
N LEU A 144 -12.92 11.49 -18.88
CA LEU A 144 -12.82 12.93 -19.11
C LEU A 144 -11.97 13.24 -20.36
N SER A 145 -10.98 12.42 -20.69
CA SER A 145 -10.19 12.59 -21.92
C SER A 145 -11.03 12.32 -23.17
N ALA A 146 -11.91 11.31 -23.11
CA ALA A 146 -12.82 10.97 -24.20
C ALA A 146 -13.98 11.97 -24.34
N ALA A 147 -14.43 12.59 -23.24
CA ALA A 147 -15.47 13.60 -23.21
C ALA A 147 -15.02 14.88 -22.46
N PRO A 148 -14.18 15.74 -23.06
CA PRO A 148 -13.52 16.86 -22.38
C PRO A 148 -14.44 17.98 -21.88
N SER A 149 -15.74 17.93 -22.15
CA SER A 149 -16.75 18.87 -21.68
C SER A 149 -17.73 18.24 -20.66
N ASP A 150 -17.57 16.96 -20.32
CA ASP A 150 -18.47 16.26 -19.41
C ASP A 150 -18.21 16.70 -17.95
N ARG A 151 -19.17 17.48 -17.43
CA ARG A 151 -19.15 17.99 -16.06
C ARG A 151 -19.20 16.88 -15.00
N ALA A 152 -19.92 15.80 -15.25
CA ALA A 152 -20.02 14.69 -14.30
C ALA A 152 -18.70 13.90 -14.24
N ALA A 153 -18.09 13.64 -15.40
CA ALA A 153 -16.76 13.03 -15.46
C ALA A 153 -15.70 13.89 -14.76
N ALA A 154 -15.72 15.21 -14.99
CA ALA A 154 -14.83 16.16 -14.33
C ALA A 154 -15.02 16.17 -12.80
N GLN A 155 -16.27 16.24 -12.32
CA GLN A 155 -16.57 16.18 -10.89
C GLN A 155 -16.12 14.85 -10.25
N ALA A 156 -16.33 13.73 -10.94
CA ALA A 156 -15.91 12.42 -10.44
C ALA A 156 -14.38 12.31 -10.34
N LEU A 157 -13.64 12.85 -11.33
CA LEU A 157 -12.19 12.91 -11.27
C LEU A 157 -11.71 13.84 -10.15
N LEU A 158 -12.32 15.01 -9.98
CA LEU A 158 -12.01 15.95 -8.90
C LEU A 158 -12.16 15.28 -7.52
N ASN A 159 -13.25 14.55 -7.30
CA ASN A 159 -13.51 13.85 -6.04
C ASN A 159 -12.46 12.77 -5.74
N SER A 160 -11.81 12.21 -6.78
CA SER A 160 -10.77 11.17 -6.58
C SER A 160 -9.45 11.72 -6.05
N LEU A 161 -9.20 13.04 -6.12
CA LEU A 161 -7.96 13.62 -5.61
C LEU A 161 -7.82 13.44 -4.10
N GLY A 162 -8.92 13.45 -3.34
CA GLY A 162 -8.87 13.17 -1.90
C GLY A 162 -8.35 11.77 -1.56
N TRP A 163 -8.43 10.81 -2.50
CA TRP A 163 -7.93 9.46 -2.28
C TRP A 163 -6.41 9.38 -2.27
N VAL A 164 -5.69 10.41 -2.75
CA VAL A 164 -4.23 10.48 -2.80
C VAL A 164 -3.62 10.27 -1.42
N ALA A 165 -4.23 10.79 -0.37
CA ALA A 165 -3.75 10.61 0.98
C ALA A 165 -4.87 10.52 2.02
N ALA A 166 -4.59 9.82 3.11
CA ALA A 166 -5.47 9.74 4.27
C ALA A 166 -4.66 9.81 5.56
N ALA A 167 -5.28 10.29 6.63
CA ALA A 167 -4.62 10.40 7.92
C ALA A 167 -5.55 10.00 9.07
N GLU A 168 -4.93 9.56 10.17
CA GLU A 168 -5.57 9.44 11.48
C GLU A 168 -4.48 9.57 12.56
N GLY A 169 -4.64 10.52 13.48
CA GLY A 169 -3.59 10.83 14.46
C GLY A 169 -2.28 11.23 13.76
N THR A 170 -1.19 10.52 14.07
CA THR A 170 0.13 10.70 13.45
C THR A 170 0.43 9.70 12.34
N ASP A 171 -0.55 8.86 11.95
CA ASP A 171 -0.44 7.97 10.80
C ASP A 171 -0.85 8.73 9.52
N LEU A 172 0.02 8.75 8.52
CA LEU A 172 -0.22 9.35 7.21
C LEU A 172 -0.04 8.28 6.13
N TYR A 173 -1.08 8.05 5.34
CA TYR A 173 -1.08 7.15 4.21
C TYR A 173 -0.97 7.95 2.91
N VAL A 174 0.05 7.65 2.10
CA VAL A 174 0.20 8.16 0.74
C VAL A 174 -0.14 7.01 -0.22
N ASN A 175 -1.30 7.15 -0.86
CA ASN A 175 -2.00 6.05 -1.52
C ASN A 175 -1.79 6.03 -3.01
N LEU A 176 -1.91 7.17 -3.70
CA LEU A 176 -1.94 7.22 -5.15
C LEU A 176 -0.65 7.82 -5.70
N PRO A 177 -0.09 7.29 -6.80
CA PRO A 177 1.06 7.87 -7.47
C PRO A 177 0.59 9.09 -8.27
N VAL A 178 0.72 10.27 -7.67
CA VAL A 178 0.41 11.56 -8.33
C VAL A 178 1.58 12.48 -8.10
N ASP A 179 2.10 13.09 -9.18
CA ASP A 179 3.06 14.18 -9.03
C ASP A 179 2.34 15.38 -8.42
N CYS A 180 2.57 15.63 -7.13
CA CYS A 180 1.80 16.56 -6.36
C CYS A 180 2.49 17.00 -5.07
N MET A 181 2.03 18.13 -4.53
CA MET A 181 2.26 18.53 -3.15
C MET A 181 1.01 18.23 -2.32
N ILE A 182 1.18 17.52 -1.22
CA ILE A 182 0.14 17.16 -0.26
C ILE A 182 0.29 18.05 0.97
N ASN A 183 -0.70 18.88 1.28
CA ASN A 183 -0.69 19.74 2.45
C ASN A 183 -1.51 19.13 3.60
N VAL A 184 -0.82 18.52 4.56
CA VAL A 184 -1.45 17.84 5.69
C VAL A 184 -1.69 18.84 6.80
N SER A 185 -2.96 19.09 7.10
CA SER A 185 -3.36 19.95 8.22
C SER A 185 -4.49 19.28 8.99
N THR A 186 -4.10 18.44 9.96
CA THR A 186 -5.01 17.75 10.87
C THR A 186 -4.69 18.16 12.31
N PRO A 187 -5.58 17.98 13.29
CA PRO A 187 -5.30 18.34 14.68
C PRO A 187 -4.05 17.69 15.29
N ALA A 188 -3.62 16.54 14.76
CA ALA A 188 -2.49 15.77 15.28
C ALA A 188 -1.24 15.82 14.39
N LEU A 189 -1.35 16.34 13.17
CA LEU A 189 -0.27 16.30 12.18
C LEU A 189 -0.38 17.50 11.24
N HIS A 190 0.71 18.28 11.18
CA HIS A 190 0.92 19.38 10.25
C HIS A 190 2.24 19.16 9.51
N CYS A 191 2.19 18.97 8.19
CA CYS A 191 3.35 18.82 7.33
C CYS A 191 2.97 18.94 5.86
N THR A 192 3.97 19.05 4.99
CA THR A 192 3.80 18.88 3.54
C THR A 192 4.56 17.64 3.07
N VAL A 193 4.03 16.99 2.03
CA VAL A 193 4.72 15.91 1.31
C VAL A 193 4.73 16.25 -0.16
N ASP A 194 5.91 16.50 -0.72
CA ASP A 194 6.09 16.62 -2.17
C ASP A 194 6.34 15.23 -2.73
N GLN A 195 5.41 14.72 -3.51
CA GLN A 195 5.58 13.51 -4.30
C GLN A 195 6.01 13.90 -5.71
N ILE A 196 7.23 13.56 -6.07
CA ILE A 196 7.90 14.01 -7.30
C ILE A 196 8.24 12.80 -8.16
N TYR A 197 7.89 12.86 -9.44
CA TYR A 197 8.31 11.87 -10.42
C TYR A 197 9.43 12.43 -11.32
N GLU A 198 10.61 11.83 -11.26
CA GLU A 198 11.78 12.30 -12.00
C GLU A 198 12.52 11.14 -12.65
N THR A 199 12.37 10.99 -13.97
CA THR A 199 13.14 10.03 -14.80
C THR A 199 13.07 8.60 -14.25
N GLY A 200 11.88 8.07 -14.00
CA GLY A 200 11.73 6.72 -13.45
C GLY A 200 12.07 6.60 -11.96
N ARG A 201 12.29 7.70 -11.23
CA ARG A 201 12.41 7.72 -9.77
C ARG A 201 11.21 8.42 -9.16
N VAL A 202 10.67 7.86 -8.09
CA VAL A 202 9.65 8.52 -7.27
C VAL A 202 10.30 8.97 -5.97
N LYS A 203 10.16 10.26 -5.64
CA LYS A 203 10.65 10.86 -4.39
C LYS A 203 9.48 11.39 -3.58
N TYR A 204 9.57 11.26 -2.27
CA TYR A 204 8.69 11.92 -1.32
C TYR A 204 9.55 12.76 -0.40
N ARG A 205 9.42 14.09 -0.49
CA ARG A 205 10.12 15.04 0.36
C ARG A 205 9.15 15.59 1.40
N LEU A 206 9.50 15.47 2.67
CA LEU A 206 8.64 15.92 3.76
C LEU A 206 9.17 17.24 4.34
N ALA A 207 8.25 18.18 4.62
CA ALA A 207 8.57 19.47 5.23
C ALA A 207 7.42 20.00 6.09
N GLY A 208 7.56 21.22 6.62
CA GLY A 208 6.55 21.85 7.47
C GLY A 208 6.54 21.36 8.92
N PHE A 209 7.57 20.63 9.35
CA PHE A 209 7.71 20.19 10.75
C PHE A 209 8.35 21.28 11.63
N PRO A 210 8.10 21.24 12.96
CA PRO A 210 8.87 21.99 13.95
C PRO A 210 10.39 21.76 13.82
N ALA A 211 11.19 22.66 14.39
CA ALA A 211 12.66 22.63 14.26
C ALA A 211 13.29 21.35 14.85
N ASP A 212 12.72 20.80 15.92
CA ASP A 212 13.11 19.54 16.54
C ASP A 212 12.55 18.29 15.81
N GLY A 213 11.69 18.50 14.82
CA GLY A 213 10.99 17.48 14.06
C GLY A 213 9.65 17.10 14.68
N SER A 214 8.94 16.18 14.03
CA SER A 214 7.68 15.63 14.56
C SER A 214 7.62 14.13 14.33
N ARG A 215 7.02 13.40 15.27
CA ARG A 215 6.78 11.97 15.09
C ARG A 215 5.66 11.78 14.07
N LEU A 216 5.97 11.04 13.02
CA LEU A 216 5.04 10.69 11.95
C LEU A 216 5.27 9.25 11.56
N ARG A 217 4.18 8.51 11.43
CA ARG A 217 4.16 7.15 10.90
C ARG A 217 3.67 7.19 9.47
N LEU A 218 4.62 7.19 8.54
CA LEU A 218 4.36 7.27 7.11
C LEU A 218 4.09 5.88 6.55
N HIS A 219 2.96 5.72 5.85
CA HIS A 219 2.57 4.52 5.12
C HIS A 219 2.64 4.85 3.62
N LEU A 220 3.63 4.28 2.92
CA LEU A 220 3.80 4.48 1.48
C LEU A 220 3.35 3.24 0.72
N ARG A 221 2.41 3.40 -0.21
CA ARG A 221 2.10 2.33 -1.16
C ARG A 221 3.20 2.25 -2.19
N LEU A 222 3.92 1.14 -2.22
CA LEU A 222 4.89 0.86 -3.26
C LEU A 222 4.15 0.33 -4.52
N PRO A 223 4.55 0.77 -5.72
CA PRO A 223 4.02 0.19 -6.95
C PRO A 223 4.50 -1.25 -7.14
N ALA A 224 3.83 -2.00 -8.03
CA ALA A 224 4.25 -3.35 -8.36
C ALA A 224 5.69 -3.35 -8.92
N GLY A 225 6.50 -4.33 -8.51
CA GLY A 225 7.88 -4.47 -8.96
C GLY A 225 8.92 -3.66 -8.16
N VAL A 226 8.50 -2.82 -7.22
CA VAL A 226 9.42 -2.14 -6.28
C VAL A 226 9.47 -2.93 -4.98
N ALA A 227 10.63 -3.49 -4.65
CA ALA A 227 10.85 -4.16 -3.38
C ALA A 227 11.06 -3.13 -2.26
N ALA A 228 10.54 -3.43 -1.06
CA ALA A 228 10.68 -2.55 0.11
C ALA A 228 12.14 -2.32 0.51
N ASP A 229 13.01 -3.31 0.25
CA ASP A 229 14.45 -3.18 0.49
C ASP A 229 15.08 -2.16 -0.46
N ASP A 230 14.54 -1.93 -1.66
CA ASP A 230 15.09 -0.99 -2.65
C ASP A 230 14.60 0.45 -2.45
N VAL A 231 14.17 0.76 -1.23
CA VAL A 231 13.73 2.10 -0.83
C VAL A 231 14.83 2.76 0.00
N PHE A 232 15.07 4.04 -0.29
CA PHE A 232 16.14 4.83 0.30
C PHE A 232 15.55 5.98 1.11
N LEU A 233 16.15 6.25 2.27
CA LEU A 233 15.86 7.40 3.12
C LEU A 233 17.13 8.25 3.23
N ASN A 234 17.06 9.51 2.78
CA ASN A 234 18.18 10.44 2.73
C ASN A 234 19.44 9.83 2.07
N GLY A 235 19.24 9.10 0.96
CA GLY A 235 20.31 8.45 0.20
C GLY A 235 20.84 7.14 0.78
N ARG A 236 20.27 6.64 1.90
CA ARG A 236 20.67 5.36 2.50
C ARG A 236 19.53 4.36 2.38
N ARG A 237 19.86 3.12 2.02
CA ARG A 237 18.88 2.02 1.97
C ARG A 237 18.21 1.85 3.33
N LEU A 238 16.89 1.67 3.34
CA LEU A 238 16.17 1.36 4.57
C LEU A 238 16.64 0.01 5.12
N LEU A 239 16.90 -0.02 6.42
CA LEU A 239 17.28 -1.26 7.11
C LEU A 239 16.03 -1.94 7.64
N ALA A 240 15.85 -3.21 7.31
CA ALA A 240 14.72 -4.04 7.73
C ALA A 240 13.36 -3.34 7.50
N PRO A 241 13.01 -3.00 6.25
CA PRO A 241 11.78 -2.30 5.93
C PRO A 241 10.56 -3.08 6.42
N ARG A 242 9.64 -2.38 7.07
CA ARG A 242 8.44 -2.98 7.65
C ARG A 242 7.26 -2.80 6.70
N MET A 243 6.62 -3.91 6.36
CA MET A 243 5.38 -3.90 5.59
C MET A 243 4.17 -4.11 6.50
N GLU A 244 3.14 -3.29 6.34
CA GLU A 244 1.84 -3.48 6.99
C GLU A 244 0.72 -3.25 6.00
N ARG A 245 -0.18 -4.22 5.84
CA ARG A 245 -1.37 -4.09 4.97
C ARG A 245 -1.02 -3.66 3.53
N GLY A 246 0.16 -4.08 3.06
CA GLY A 246 0.70 -3.72 1.75
C GLY A 246 1.37 -2.34 1.64
N TYR A 247 1.52 -1.62 2.74
CA TYR A 247 2.27 -0.36 2.81
C TYR A 247 3.66 -0.57 3.40
N LEU A 248 4.66 0.13 2.86
CA LEU A 248 5.93 0.36 3.55
C LEU A 248 5.69 1.35 4.69
N VAL A 249 6.06 0.97 5.91
CA VAL A 249 5.84 1.78 7.10
C VAL A 249 7.16 2.33 7.64
N VAL A 250 7.22 3.65 7.78
CA VAL A 250 8.34 4.37 8.38
C VAL A 250 7.83 5.20 9.56
N ASP A 251 7.96 4.66 10.78
CA ASP A 251 7.59 5.30 12.05
C ASP A 251 8.82 5.87 12.75
N ARG A 252 8.99 7.19 12.69
CA ARG A 252 10.10 7.89 13.34
C ARG A 252 9.79 9.38 13.52
N ALA A 253 10.71 10.09 14.17
CA ALA A 253 10.74 11.55 14.09
C ALA A 253 11.26 11.96 12.71
N TRP A 254 10.47 12.78 12.02
CA TRP A 254 10.79 13.37 10.72
C TRP A 254 11.24 14.81 10.89
N ARG A 255 12.20 15.23 10.06
CA ARG A 255 12.71 16.60 9.97
C ARG A 255 12.44 17.17 8.58
N ASN A 256 12.55 18.50 8.48
CA ASN A 256 12.36 19.19 7.22
C ASN A 256 13.38 18.75 6.16
N ASN A 257 12.90 18.59 4.93
CA ASN A 257 13.65 18.18 3.75
C ASN A 257 14.21 16.75 3.81
N GLU A 258 13.74 15.91 4.73
CA GLU A 258 14.01 14.48 4.64
C GLU A 258 13.27 13.88 3.44
N GLU A 259 13.96 13.00 2.72
CA GLU A 259 13.51 12.42 1.46
C GLU A 259 13.51 10.90 1.56
N ILE A 260 12.40 10.29 1.13
CA ILE A 260 12.30 8.86 0.88
C ILE A 260 12.04 8.64 -0.61
N TYR A 261 12.77 7.74 -1.25
CA TYR A 261 12.65 7.51 -2.69
C TYR A 261 12.90 6.06 -3.07
N TYR A 262 12.44 5.71 -4.27
CA TYR A 262 12.73 4.44 -4.92
C TYR A 262 12.77 4.63 -6.43
N ASP A 263 13.44 3.69 -7.09
CA ASP A 263 13.52 3.62 -8.55
C ASP A 263 12.45 2.67 -9.08
N LEU A 264 11.75 3.08 -10.13
CA LEU A 264 10.81 2.23 -10.85
C LEU A 264 11.59 1.23 -11.72
N PRO A 265 11.03 0.03 -11.99
CA PRO A 265 11.66 -0.97 -12.83
C PRO A 265 12.06 -0.46 -14.22
N GLU A 266 11.27 0.44 -14.81
CA GLU A 266 11.55 1.06 -16.11
C GLU A 266 12.73 2.03 -16.13
N ARG A 267 13.26 2.42 -14.97
CA ARG A 267 14.34 3.42 -14.89
C ARG A 267 15.63 2.97 -15.59
N ALA A 268 16.01 1.69 -15.49
CA ALA A 268 17.20 1.17 -16.17
C ALA A 268 17.10 1.40 -17.68
N THR A 269 15.94 1.05 -18.27
CA THR A 269 15.64 1.27 -19.69
C THR A 269 15.68 2.76 -20.07
N LEU A 270 15.18 3.65 -19.20
CA LEU A 270 15.20 5.09 -19.44
C LEU A 270 16.61 5.70 -19.41
N LEU A 271 17.54 5.09 -18.66
CA LEU A 271 18.92 5.53 -18.56
C LEU A 271 19.86 4.88 -19.59
N GLY A 272 19.37 3.87 -20.32
CA GLY A 272 20.15 3.15 -21.33
C GLY A 272 21.08 2.08 -20.75
N ASP A 273 20.79 1.62 -19.52
CA ASP A 273 21.51 0.55 -18.82
C ASP A 273 20.91 -0.84 -19.09
#